data_AF-A0A418X752-F1
#
_entry.id   AF-A0A418X752-F1
#
_cell.length_a   1.000
_cell.length_b   1.000
_cell.length_c   1.000
_cell.angle_alpha   90.00
_cell.angle_beta   90.00
_cell.angle_gamma   90.00
#
_symmetry.space_group_name_H-M   'P 1'
#
loop_
_entity.id
_entity.type
_entity.pdbx_description
1 polymer ?
#
loop_
_entity_poly.entity_id
_entity_poly.type
_entity_poly.pdbx_seq_one_letter_code
_entity_poly.pdbx_strand_id
1 'polypeptide(L)'
;LKALAESLASAIKTSKNHHASKKAVPFIKAGEKPQARPQLTIGLLHKASDWQMQVDLGKQLRFPQHIVKTNLRPDMIVISEVSKQLIMLELTVPWEERIEEANERKRAKYQELVEGC
;
A
#
# COMPACT_ATOMS: atom_id res chain seq x y z
N LEU A 1 14.86 -4.79 -6.99
CA LEU A 1 13.53 -4.32 -7.45
C LEU A 1 12.63 -5.47 -7.94
N LYS A 2 13.00 -6.24 -8.97
CA LYS A 2 12.16 -7.31 -9.55
C LYS A 2 11.63 -8.35 -8.54
N ALA A 3 12.49 -8.91 -7.68
CA ALA A 3 12.05 -9.89 -6.69
C ALA A 3 11.02 -9.31 -5.68
N LEU A 4 11.21 -8.05 -5.25
CA LEU A 4 10.22 -7.36 -4.40
C LEU A 4 8.90 -7.13 -5.15
N ALA A 5 8.97 -6.81 -6.44
CA ALA A 5 7.78 -6.64 -7.28
C ALA A 5 6.98 -7.94 -7.36
N GLU A 6 7.64 -9.06 -7.63
CA GLU A 6 7.02 -10.37 -7.72
C GLU A 6 6.38 -10.79 -6.39
N SER A 7 7.07 -10.52 -5.27
CA SER A 7 6.53 -10.77 -3.93
C SER A 7 5.28 -9.94 -3.65
N LEU A 8 5.31 -8.63 -3.92
CA LEU A 8 4.14 -7.75 -3.75
C LEU A 8 2.99 -8.13 -4.69
N ALA A 9 3.26 -8.48 -5.94
CA ALA A 9 2.24 -8.95 -6.88
C ALA A 9 1.55 -10.23 -6.37
N SER A 10 2.32 -11.17 -5.82
CA SER A 10 1.80 -12.39 -5.21
C SER A 10 0.93 -12.07 -3.97
N ALA A 11 1.38 -11.14 -3.13
CA ALA A 11 0.62 -10.69 -1.96
C ALA A 11 -0.71 -10.01 -2.37
N ILE A 12 -0.69 -9.13 -3.38
CA ILE A 12 -1.89 -8.49 -3.93
C ILE A 12 -2.85 -9.53 -4.49
N LYS A 13 -2.34 -10.55 -5.21
CA LYS A 13 -3.19 -11.63 -5.74
C LYS A 13 -3.85 -12.42 -4.62
N THR A 14 -3.12 -12.69 -3.54
CA THR A 14 -3.63 -13.43 -2.38
C THR A 14 -4.65 -12.61 -1.60
N SER A 15 -4.46 -11.29 -1.46
CA SER A 15 -5.38 -10.43 -0.73
C SER A 15 -6.77 -10.33 -1.38
N LYS A 16 -6.86 -10.47 -2.71
CA LYS A 16 -8.14 -10.52 -3.44
C LYS A 16 -9.05 -11.66 -3.01
N ASN A 17 -8.48 -12.75 -2.49
CA ASN A 17 -9.24 -13.91 -2.02
C ASN A 17 -9.80 -13.71 -0.61
N HIS A 18 -9.35 -12.69 0.12
CA HIS A 18 -9.92 -12.27 1.39
C HIS A 18 -11.14 -11.36 1.15
N HIS A 19 -12.16 -11.90 0.49
CA HIS A 19 -13.48 -11.28 0.62
C HIS A 19 -13.82 -11.18 2.11
N ALA A 20 -14.39 -10.03 2.52
CA ALA A 20 -14.99 -9.88 3.83
C ALA A 20 -15.94 -11.07 4.04
N SER A 21 -15.55 -12.01 4.90
CA SER A 21 -16.44 -13.05 5.39
C SER A 21 -17.73 -12.33 5.78
N LYS A 22 -18.86 -12.74 5.20
CA LYS A 22 -20.18 -12.17 5.48
C LYS A 22 -20.23 -11.97 6.99
N LYS A 23 -20.38 -10.72 7.46
CA LYS A 23 -20.32 -10.40 8.89
C LYS A 23 -21.41 -11.23 9.59
N ALA A 24 -21.04 -12.39 10.11
CA ALA A 24 -21.93 -13.22 10.88
C ALA A 24 -22.17 -12.46 12.18
N VAL A 25 -23.42 -12.10 12.43
CA VAL A 25 -23.81 -11.46 13.69
C VAL A 25 -23.58 -12.50 14.79
N PRO A 26 -22.69 -12.27 15.76
CA PRO A 26 -22.51 -13.19 16.86
C PRO A 26 -23.75 -13.11 17.75
N PHE A 27 -24.49 -14.22 17.86
CA PHE A 27 -25.53 -14.35 18.87
C PHE A 27 -24.88 -14.54 20.23
N ILE A 28 -25.21 -13.67 21.18
CA ILE A 28 -24.73 -13.72 22.56
C ILE A 28 -25.89 -14.22 23.42
N LYS A 29 -25.64 -15.18 24.32
CA LYS A 29 -26.69 -15.68 25.22
C LYS A 29 -27.09 -14.60 26.22
N ALA A 30 -28.34 -14.63 26.68
CA ALA A 30 -28.82 -13.71 27.69
C ALA A 30 -27.96 -13.82 28.97
N GLY A 31 -27.43 -12.69 29.44
CA GLY A 31 -26.56 -12.62 30.61
C GLY A 31 -25.05 -12.69 30.33
N GLU A 32 -24.62 -13.00 29.09
CA GLU A 32 -23.20 -12.96 28.71
C GLU A 32 -22.79 -11.57 28.22
N LYS A 33 -21.57 -11.15 28.59
CA LYS A 33 -20.96 -9.91 28.06
C LYS A 33 -20.23 -10.20 26.75
N PRO A 34 -20.26 -9.29 25.76
CA PRO A 34 -19.47 -9.45 24.55
C PRO A 34 -17.99 -9.58 24.90
N GLN A 35 -17.34 -10.66 24.46
CA GLN A 35 -15.88 -10.73 24.51
C GLN A 35 -15.31 -9.75 23.48
N ALA A 36 -14.41 -8.87 23.93
CA ALA A 36 -13.65 -8.01 23.04
C ALA A 36 -12.82 -8.88 22.11
N ARG A 37 -13.19 -8.92 20.83
CA ARG A 37 -12.35 -9.58 19.83
C ARG A 37 -11.06 -8.77 19.71
N PRO A 38 -9.87 -9.38 19.76
CA PRO A 38 -8.65 -8.67 19.43
C PRO A 38 -8.82 -8.08 18.04
N GLN A 39 -8.56 -6.78 17.90
CA GLN A 39 -8.49 -6.15 16.58
C GLN A 39 -7.35 -6.84 15.83
N LEU A 40 -7.69 -7.69 14.87
CA LEU A 40 -6.72 -8.17 13.91
C LEU A 40 -6.17 -6.94 13.19
N THR A 41 -4.88 -6.66 13.36
CA THR A 41 -4.18 -5.66 12.56
C THR A 41 -4.13 -6.16 11.13
N ILE A 42 -5.07 -5.67 10.31
CA ILE A 42 -5.17 -6.08 8.93
C ILE A 42 -4.13 -5.29 8.11
N GLY A 43 -3.26 -5.98 7.36
CA GLY A 43 -2.22 -5.34 6.55
C GLY A 43 -2.79 -4.44 5.43
N LEU A 44 -2.00 -3.46 4.96
CA LEU A 44 -2.42 -2.44 3.99
C LEU A 44 -3.17 -2.99 2.76
N LEU A 45 -2.69 -4.10 2.20
CA LEU A 45 -3.27 -4.71 0.99
C LEU A 45 -4.65 -5.33 1.19
N HIS A 46 -5.17 -5.38 2.42
CA HIS A 46 -6.54 -5.83 2.70
C HIS A 46 -7.54 -4.68 2.69
N LYS A 47 -7.10 -3.43 2.58
CA LYS A 47 -7.99 -2.26 2.55
C LYS A 47 -8.76 -2.13 1.23
N ALA A 48 -8.34 -2.84 0.18
CA ALA A 48 -9.01 -2.85 -1.11
C ALA A 48 -8.79 -4.19 -1.85
N SER A 49 -9.63 -4.48 -2.83
CA SER A 49 -9.57 -5.69 -3.67
C SER A 49 -9.15 -5.41 -5.11
N ASP A 50 -9.20 -4.16 -5.54
CA ASP A 50 -8.92 -3.71 -6.90
C ASP A 50 -7.50 -3.18 -7.07
N TRP A 51 -6.57 -3.54 -6.16
CA TRP A 51 -5.19 -3.10 -6.25
C TRP A 51 -4.58 -3.40 -7.63
N GLN A 52 -4.02 -2.36 -8.23
CA GLN A 52 -3.21 -2.37 -9.45
C GLN A 52 -1.80 -1.88 -9.08
N MET A 53 -0.77 -2.58 -9.52
CA MET A 53 0.62 -2.23 -9.24
C MET A 53 1.36 -1.87 -10.52
N GLN A 54 2.16 -0.81 -10.48
CA GLN A 54 3.13 -0.45 -11.52
C GLN A 54 4.53 -0.38 -10.91
N VAL A 55 5.55 -0.77 -11.67
CA VAL A 55 6.94 -0.88 -11.20
C VAL A 55 7.88 -0.32 -12.27
N ASP A 56 8.90 0.44 -11.86
CA ASP A 56 9.87 1.03 -12.79
C ASP A 56 10.99 0.05 -13.20
N LEU A 57 10.63 -1.08 -13.80
CA LEU A 57 11.60 -2.02 -14.40
C LEU A 57 12.00 -1.54 -15.80
N GLY A 58 12.95 -0.61 -15.88
CA GLY A 58 13.53 -0.17 -17.17
C GLY A 58 12.97 1.14 -17.73
N LYS A 59 12.54 2.07 -16.86
CA LYS A 59 12.23 3.49 -17.15
C LYS A 59 10.84 3.79 -17.76
N GLN A 60 9.79 3.06 -17.41
CA GLN A 60 8.45 3.32 -17.95
C GLN A 60 7.35 3.48 -16.90
N LEU A 61 7.67 3.54 -15.60
CA LEU A 61 6.65 3.94 -14.64
C LEU A 61 6.24 5.39 -14.92
N ARG A 62 4.98 5.58 -15.33
CA ARG A 62 4.35 6.89 -15.51
C ARG A 62 3.33 7.07 -14.41
N PHE A 63 3.53 8.08 -13.59
CA PHE A 63 2.56 8.40 -12.56
C PHE A 63 1.20 8.73 -13.21
N PRO A 64 0.08 8.19 -12.72
CA PRO A 64 -1.21 8.41 -13.34
C PRO A 64 -1.61 9.88 -13.30
N GLN A 65 -1.78 10.47 -14.48
CA GLN A 65 -2.02 11.91 -14.64
C GLN A 65 -3.37 12.37 -14.10
N HIS A 66 -4.33 11.45 -13.94
CA HIS A 66 -5.64 11.75 -13.35
C HIS A 66 -5.60 11.87 -11.82
N ILE A 67 -4.51 11.42 -11.18
CA ILE A 67 -4.27 11.64 -9.74
C ILE A 67 -3.50 12.96 -9.59
N VAL A 68 -2.26 13.00 -10.09
CA VAL A 68 -1.42 14.22 -10.09
C VAL A 68 -0.55 14.23 -11.34
N LYS A 69 -0.37 15.41 -11.93
CA LYS A 69 0.63 15.62 -12.99
C LYS A 69 2.00 15.78 -12.36
N THR A 70 2.87 14.78 -12.51
CA THR A 70 4.23 14.83 -12.01
C THR A 70 5.20 14.10 -12.95
N ASN A 71 6.47 14.52 -12.92
CA ASN A 71 7.57 13.79 -13.57
C ASN A 71 8.33 12.89 -12.58
N LEU A 72 7.94 12.90 -11.31
CA LEU A 72 8.51 12.03 -10.30
C LEU A 72 8.11 10.57 -10.57
N ARG A 73 9.05 9.66 -10.31
CA ARG A 73 8.90 8.23 -10.54
C ARG A 73 9.41 7.48 -9.32
N PRO A 74 8.51 7.14 -8.38
CA PRO A 74 8.82 6.14 -7.36
C PRO A 74 9.19 4.83 -8.03
N ASP A 75 9.93 3.97 -7.33
CA ASP A 75 10.26 2.63 -7.85
C ASP A 75 9.02 1.77 -8.10
N MET A 76 7.97 1.96 -7.28
CA MET A 76 6.69 1.26 -7.40
C MET A 76 5.53 2.15 -6.94
N ILE A 77 4.38 1.94 -7.57
CA ILE A 77 3.09 2.48 -7.10
C ILE A 77 2.05 1.36 -7.06
N VAL A 78 1.20 1.36 -6.04
CA VAL A 78 0.05 0.46 -5.90
C VAL A 78 -1.20 1.31 -5.68
N ILE A 79 -2.23 1.10 -6.49
CA ILE A 79 -3.39 1.99 -6.57
C ILE A 79 -4.66 1.15 -6.47
N SER A 80 -5.61 1.63 -5.68
CA SER A 80 -7.00 1.19 -5.73
C SER A 80 -7.85 2.38 -6.16
N GLU A 81 -8.49 2.25 -7.31
CA GLU A 81 -9.36 3.30 -7.85
C GLU A 81 -10.69 3.37 -7.10
N VAL A 82 -11.19 2.21 -6.63
CA VAL A 82 -12.46 2.12 -5.90
C VAL A 82 -12.35 2.74 -4.52
N SER A 83 -11.26 2.44 -3.79
CA SER A 83 -11.07 2.95 -2.43
C SER A 83 -10.28 4.26 -2.38
N LYS A 84 -9.84 4.78 -3.53
CA LYS A 84 -9.02 6.00 -3.66
C LYS A 84 -7.78 5.97 -2.78
N GLN A 85 -7.08 4.84 -2.81
CA GLN A 85 -5.83 4.66 -2.07
C GLN A 85 -4.65 4.54 -3.04
N LEU A 86 -3.59 5.26 -2.70
CA LEU A 86 -2.29 5.22 -3.38
C LEU A 86 -1.21 4.83 -2.37
N ILE A 87 -0.39 3.86 -2.74
CA ILE A 87 0.82 3.48 -2.00
C ILE A 87 2.00 3.73 -2.94
N MET A 88 2.90 4.62 -2.55
CA MET A 88 4.17 4.84 -3.25
C MET A 88 5.30 4.14 -2.49
N LEU A 89 6.17 3.43 -3.21
CA LEU A 89 7.36 2.82 -2.63
C LEU A 89 8.60 3.34 -3.35
N GLU A 90 9.57 3.75 -2.54
CA GLU A 90 10.90 4.18 -2.98
C GLU A 90 11.93 3.32 -2.26
N LEU A 91 12.82 2.70 -3.01
CA LEU A 91 13.97 1.96 -2.50
C LEU A 91 15.17 2.90 -2.40
N THR A 92 16.00 2.67 -1.40
CA THR A 92 17.24 3.43 -1.21
C THR A 92 18.28 2.51 -0.59
N VAL A 93 19.54 2.66 -1.00
CA VAL A 93 20.69 1.94 -0.45
C VAL A 93 21.63 2.97 0.17
N PRO A 94 21.37 3.41 1.41
CA PRO A 94 22.23 4.38 2.08
C PRO A 94 23.45 3.69 2.69
N TRP A 95 24.46 4.49 3.01
CA TRP A 95 25.46 4.08 4.00
C TRP A 95 24.79 3.95 5.37
N GLU A 96 25.24 3.02 6.21
CA GLU A 96 24.59 2.71 7.50
C GLU A 96 24.40 3.96 8.37
N GLU A 97 25.44 4.79 8.48
CA GLU A 97 25.43 6.04 9.25
C GLU A 97 24.45 7.09 8.70
N ARG A 98 23.93 6.91 7.48
CA ARG A 98 23.13 7.88 6.74
C ARG A 98 21.74 7.36 6.36
N ILE A 99 21.29 6.27 7.00
CA ILE A 99 19.96 5.70 6.73
C ILE A 99 18.86 6.73 6.93
N GLU A 100 18.88 7.46 8.06
CA GLU A 100 17.86 8.43 8.41
C GLU A 100 17.85 9.62 7.44
N GLU A 101 19.01 10.24 7.21
CA GLU A 101 19.15 11.34 6.24
C GLU A 101 18.67 10.94 4.84
N ALA A 102 18.97 9.71 4.42
CA ALA A 102 18.56 9.20 3.12
C ALA A 102 17.04 9.03 3.03
N ASN A 103 16.43 8.49 4.08
CA ASN A 103 14.98 8.38 4.20
C ASN A 103 14.31 9.76 4.22
N GLU A 104 14.80 10.71 5.01
CA GLU A 104 14.28 12.09 5.06
C GLU A 104 14.36 12.78 3.71
N ARG A 105 15.52 12.70 3.04
CA ARG A 105 15.72 13.29 1.70
C ARG A 105 14.74 12.73 0.68
N LYS A 106 14.46 11.43 0.73
CA LYS A 106 13.45 10.80 -0.15
C LYS A 106 12.04 11.22 0.23
N ARG A 107 11.69 11.29 1.51
CA ARG A 107 10.38 11.78 1.97
C ARG A 107 10.14 13.22 1.51
N ALA A 108 11.11 14.10 1.75
CA ALA A 108 11.05 15.50 1.31
C ALA A 108 10.86 15.61 -0.22
N LYS A 109 11.57 14.79 -1.01
CA LYS A 109 11.43 14.75 -2.48
C LYS A 109 9.99 14.46 -2.94
N TYR A 110 9.25 13.62 -2.21
CA TYR A 110 7.88 13.23 -2.58
C TYR A 110 6.78 13.95 -1.80
N GLN A 111 7.12 14.85 -0.89
CA GLN A 111 6.15 15.52 -0.02
C GLN A 111 5.11 16.33 -0.81
N GLU A 112 5.57 17.16 -1.75
CA GLU A 112 4.66 17.94 -2.62
C GLU A 112 3.76 17.05 -3.47
N LEU A 113 4.26 15.88 -3.91
CA LEU A 113 3.47 14.92 -4.66
C LEU A 113 2.37 14.31 -3.78
N VAL A 114 2.69 13.98 -2.52
CA VAL A 114 1.71 13.45 -1.56
C VAL A 114 0.61 14.48 -1.28
N GLU A 115 0.98 15.75 -1.11
CA GLU A 115 0.01 16.84 -0.86
C GLU A 115 -0.89 17.13 -2.06
N GLY A 116 -0.40 16.85 -3.28
CA GLY A 116 -1.19 17.00 -4.51
C GLY A 116 -2.17 15.86 -4.79
N CYS A 117 -1.98 14.68 -4.17
CA CYS A 117 -2.80 13.48 -4.39
C CYS A 117 -4.10 13.51 -3.58
#